data_AF-A0ABD0N343-F1
#
_entry.id   AF-A0ABD0N343-F1
#
_cell.length_a   1.000
_cell.length_b   1.000
_cell.length_c   1.000
_cell.angle_alpha   90.00
_cell.angle_beta   90.00
_cell.angle_gamma   90.00
#
_symmetry.space_group_name_H-M   'P 1'
#
loop_
_entity.id
_entity.type
_entity.pdbx_description
1 polymer ?
#
loop_
_entity_poly.entity_id
_entity_poly.type
_entity_poly.pdbx_seq_one_letter_code
_entity_poly.pdbx_strand_id
1 'polypeptide(L)' 'MAAVSDYQRHYNVKDEPDGGDMQSEEGTEWLMELLTDVQLQQYFMRIRDELNVTRLSHFDYVKNEDLEKIGMGRP' A
#
# COMPACT_ATOMS: atom_id res chain seq x y z
N MET A 1 -6.02 -49.52 35.56
CA MET A 1 -5.04 -48.49 35.18
C MET A 1 -5.75 -47.47 34.33
N ALA A 2 -6.16 -46.35 34.92
CA ALA A 2 -6.76 -45.25 34.19
C ALA A 2 -5.69 -44.17 34.01
N ALA A 3 -5.42 -43.80 32.77
CA ALA A 3 -4.83 -42.51 32.44
C ALA A 3 -5.45 -42.07 31.12
N VAL A 4 -6.65 -41.51 31.26
CA VAL A 4 -7.21 -40.58 30.29
C VAL A 4 -6.21 -39.45 30.10
N SER A 5 -5.60 -39.36 28.93
CA SER A 5 -4.82 -38.19 28.54
C SER A 5 -5.11 -37.86 27.08
N ASP A 6 -6.38 -37.55 26.83
CA ASP A 6 -6.93 -37.10 25.54
C ASP A 6 -7.20 -35.57 25.54
N TYR A 7 -6.62 -34.82 26.48
CA TYR A 7 -6.91 -33.39 26.65
C TYR A 7 -5.66 -32.55 26.91
N GLN A 8 -4.81 -32.38 25.89
CA GLN A 8 -3.94 -31.20 25.79
C GLN A 8 -3.63 -30.96 24.30
N ARG A 9 -4.61 -30.55 23.50
CA ARG A 9 -4.95 -29.15 23.23
C ARG A 9 -3.75 -28.31 22.77
N HIS A 10 -3.07 -28.73 21.72
CA HIS A 10 -2.11 -27.86 21.05
C HIS A 10 -2.74 -27.43 19.72
N TYR A 11 -3.04 -26.14 19.67
CA TYR A 11 -3.83 -25.46 18.68
C TYR A 11 -3.34 -25.74 17.27
N ASN A 12 -4.29 -26.12 16.42
CA ASN A 12 -4.36 -25.84 14.99
C ASN A 12 -3.43 -24.71 14.54
N VAL A 13 -2.20 -25.05 14.15
CA VAL A 13 -1.42 -24.22 13.22
C VAL A 13 -1.80 -24.71 11.85
N LYS A 14 -2.80 -24.03 11.27
CA LYS A 14 -2.98 -23.99 9.83
C LYS A 14 -1.69 -23.37 9.28
N ASP A 15 -0.78 -24.18 8.76
CA ASP A 15 0.13 -23.75 7.71
C ASP A 15 -0.72 -23.51 6.44
N GLU A 16 -1.54 -22.46 6.47
CA GLU A 16 -2.00 -21.81 5.24
C GLU A 16 -0.79 -21.05 4.68
N PRO A 17 -0.50 -21.17 3.39
CA PRO A 17 0.62 -20.48 2.79
C PRO A 17 0.29 -18.99 2.85
N ASP A 18 1.05 -18.22 3.62
CA ASP A 18 1.10 -16.76 3.49
C ASP A 18 1.80 -16.46 2.15
N GLY A 19 1.04 -16.73 1.08
CA GLY A 19 1.30 -16.24 -0.25
C GLY A 19 0.87 -14.79 -0.26
N GLY A 20 1.86 -13.91 -0.28
CA GLY A 20 1.62 -12.50 -0.52
C GLY A 20 2.79 -11.71 0.00
N ASP A 21 3.66 -11.29 -0.91
CA ASP A 21 4.42 -10.06 -0.81
C ASP A 21 3.48 -8.85 -0.56
N MET A 22 2.82 -8.80 0.61
CA MET A 22 1.96 -7.69 1.06
C MET A 22 2.79 -6.51 1.56
N GLN A 23 4.08 -6.45 1.24
CA GLN A 23 4.86 -5.22 1.40
C GLN A 23 4.59 -4.18 0.30
N SER A 24 3.66 -4.47 -0.63
CA SER A 24 3.61 -3.76 -1.91
C SER A 24 2.62 -2.59 -1.97
N GLU A 25 1.73 -2.39 -0.99
CA GLU A 25 0.61 -1.43 -1.16
C GLU A 25 0.40 -0.48 0.03
N GLU A 26 0.69 -0.88 1.28
CA GLU A 26 0.37 -0.11 2.50
C GLU A 26 0.92 1.33 2.52
N GLY A 27 2.08 1.58 1.89
CA GLY A 27 2.68 2.92 1.86
C GLY A 27 2.03 3.87 0.85
N THR A 28 1.33 3.35 -0.16
CA THR A 28 0.81 4.13 -1.30
C THR A 28 -0.70 4.06 -1.47
N GLU A 29 -1.42 3.29 -0.66
CA GLU A 29 -2.89 3.25 -0.66
C GLU A 29 -3.51 4.65 -0.53
N TRP A 30 -3.02 5.46 0.42
CA TRP A 30 -3.49 6.84 0.62
C TRP A 30 -3.33 7.71 -0.63
N LEU A 31 -2.26 7.48 -1.42
CA LEU A 31 -2.00 8.22 -2.65
C LEU A 31 -3.00 7.80 -3.73
N MET A 32 -3.30 6.50 -3.83
CA MET A 32 -4.30 6.00 -4.77
C MET A 32 -5.71 6.50 -4.43
N GLU A 33 -6.10 6.49 -3.17
CA GLU A 33 -7.39 7.02 -2.72
C GLU A 33 -7.50 8.53 -2.99
N LEU A 34 -6.46 9.31 -2.65
CA LEU A 34 -6.42 10.75 -2.92
C LEU A 34 -6.58 11.02 -4.42
N LEU A 35 -5.82 10.33 -5.26
CA LEU A 35 -5.91 10.47 -6.71
C LEU A 35 -7.24 9.99 -7.27
N THR A 36 -7.89 9.04 -6.62
CA THR A 36 -9.24 8.60 -7.02
C THR A 36 -10.27 9.68 -6.77
N ASP A 37 -10.22 10.33 -5.61
CA ASP A 37 -11.15 11.40 -5.22
C ASP A 37 -11.10 12.59 -6.19
N VAL A 38 -9.90 12.93 -6.67
CA VAL A 38 -9.67 14.00 -7.66
C VAL A 38 -9.62 13.51 -9.11
N GLN A 39 -9.94 12.24 -9.38
CA GLN A 39 -9.93 11.63 -10.72
C GLN A 39 -8.57 11.71 -11.47
N LEU A 40 -7.48 11.65 -10.71
CA LEU A 40 -6.08 11.65 -11.17
C LEU A 40 -5.40 10.27 -11.00
N GLN A 41 -6.17 9.18 -10.89
CA GLN A 41 -5.66 7.80 -10.74
C GLN A 41 -4.63 7.42 -11.81
N GLN A 42 -4.83 7.90 -13.05
CA GLN A 42 -3.92 7.69 -14.17
C GLN A 42 -2.51 8.26 -13.92
N TYR A 43 -2.37 9.23 -13.02
CA TYR A 43 -1.10 9.82 -12.63
C TYR A 43 -0.45 9.10 -11.44
N PHE A 44 -1.07 8.09 -10.84
CA PHE A 44 -0.50 7.33 -9.70
C PHE A 44 0.90 6.81 -10.02
N MET A 45 1.07 6.19 -11.19
CA MET A 45 2.37 5.70 -11.63
C MET A 45 3.37 6.85 -11.79
N ARG A 46 2.95 8.01 -12.30
CA ARG A 46 3.85 9.16 -12.45
C ARG A 46 4.25 9.77 -11.11
N ILE A 47 3.31 9.92 -10.18
CA ILE A 47 3.59 10.49 -8.85
C ILE A 47 4.46 9.53 -8.01
N ARG A 48 4.25 8.22 -8.14
CA ARG A 48 5.08 7.23 -7.45
C ARG A 48 6.47 7.06 -8.10
N ASP A 49 6.55 7.05 -9.42
CA ASP A 49 7.78 6.74 -10.15
C ASP A 49 8.64 7.98 -10.38
N GLU A 50 8.03 9.11 -10.77
CA GLU A 50 8.75 10.37 -11.05
C GLU A 50 8.88 11.25 -9.81
N LEU A 51 7.84 11.35 -8.98
CA LEU A 51 7.88 12.17 -7.76
C LEU A 51 8.31 11.39 -6.51
N ASN A 52 8.44 10.06 -6.61
CA ASN A 52 8.77 9.16 -5.50
C ASN A 52 7.94 9.41 -4.23
N VAL A 53 6.68 9.78 -4.42
CA VAL A 53 5.74 10.00 -3.31
C VAL A 53 5.28 8.65 -2.78
N THR A 54 5.92 8.22 -1.70
CA THR A 54 5.62 6.97 -0.97
C THR A 54 5.06 7.24 0.43
N ARG A 55 5.02 8.52 0.85
CA ARG A 55 4.50 8.98 2.14
C ARG A 55 3.89 10.37 1.98
N LEU A 56 2.91 10.70 2.81
CA LEU A 56 2.27 12.04 2.81
C LEU A 56 3.31 13.17 2.92
N SER A 57 4.37 12.99 3.69
CA SER A 57 5.42 14.01 3.85
C SER A 57 6.14 14.37 2.55
N HIS A 58 6.24 13.46 1.56
CA HIS A 58 6.83 13.81 0.27
C HIS A 58 5.94 14.77 -0.50
N PHE A 59 4.63 14.70 -0.31
CA PHE A 59 3.66 15.58 -0.96
C PHE A 59 3.85 17.05 -0.56
N ASP A 60 4.35 17.32 0.66
CA ASP A 60 4.69 18.67 1.14
C ASP A 60 5.83 19.32 0.32
N TYR A 61 6.71 18.48 -0.25
CA TYR A 61 7.82 18.92 -1.11
C TYR A 61 7.47 18.91 -2.61
N VAL A 62 6.34 18.32 -3.01
CA VAL A 62 5.88 18.32 -4.40
C VAL A 62 5.44 19.73 -4.77
N LYS A 63 6.13 20.34 -5.72
CA LYS A 63 5.79 21.67 -6.23
C LYS A 63 4.95 21.58 -7.50
N ASN A 64 4.32 22.70 -7.86
CA ASN A 64 3.64 22.84 -9.14
C ASN A 64 4.53 22.44 -10.32
N GLU A 65 5.80 22.85 -10.32
CA GLU A 65 6.75 22.49 -11.39
C GLU A 65 6.89 20.97 -11.57
N ASP A 66 6.82 20.21 -10.47
CA ASP A 66 6.96 18.77 -10.50
C ASP A 66 5.67 18.08 -10.97
N LEU A 67 4.51 18.63 -10.61
CA LEU A 67 3.21 18.24 -11.19
C LEU A 67 3.14 18.57 -12.69
N GLU A 68 3.67 19.71 -13.11
CA GLU A 68 3.75 20.10 -14.52
C GLU A 68 4.63 19.15 -15.33
N LYS A 69 5.79 18.73 -14.79
CA LYS A 69 6.69 17.74 -15.43
C LYS A 69 5.99 16.43 -15.73
N ILE A 70 5.16 15.93 -14.81
CA ILE A 70 4.41 14.68 -15.01
C ILE A 70 3.12 14.85 -15.82
N GLY A 71 2.86 16.05 -16.34
CA GLY A 71 1.72 16.33 -17.21
C GLY A 71 0.41 16.63 -16.48
N MET A 72 0.46 17.02 -15.20
CA MET A 72 -0.66 17.58 -14.43
C MET A 72 -0.70 19.13 -14.46
N GLY A 73 0.06 19.73 -15.37
CA GLY A 73 0.21 21.19 -15.48
C GLY A 73 -0.84 21.93 -16.29
N ARG A 74 -1.76 21.21 -16.95
CA ARG A 74 -2.77 21.81 -17.82
C ARG A 74 -4.15 21.22 -17.52
N PRO A 75 -5.21 22.05 -17.64
CA PRO A 75 -6.55 21.73 -17.19
C PRO A 75 -7.18 20.53 -17.91
#